data_AF-E2C5Z2-F1
#
_entry.id   AF-E2C5Z2-F1
#
_cell.length_a   1.000
_cell.length_b   1.000
_cell.length_c   1.000
_cell.angle_alpha   90.00
_cell.angle_beta   90.00
_cell.angle_gamma   90.00
#
_symmetry.space_group_name_H-M   'P 1'
#
loop_
_entity.id
_entity.type
_entity.pdbx_description
1 polymer ?
#
loop_
_entity_poly.entity_id
_entity_poly.type
_entity_poly.pdbx_seq_one_letter_code
_entity_poly.pdbx_strand_id
1 'polypeptide(L)' 'MEAKKKLRGRKERIENDLTVEERRTKWRIEREAEAERRKGKTVQMEYMKIWVDGRMQRWDEVEERWWEWKGN' A
#
# COMPACT_ATOMS: atom_id res chain seq x y z
N MET A 1 -15.72 -26.05 -8.96
CA MET A 1 -16.35 -24.79 -8.49
C MET A 1 -15.26 -23.82 -8.04
N GLU A 2 -14.73 -23.04 -8.97
CA GLU A 2 -13.50 -22.24 -8.84
C GLU A 2 -13.72 -20.77 -8.40
N ALA A 3 -14.78 -20.48 -7.66
CA ALA A 3 -15.21 -19.10 -7.41
C ALA A 3 -15.05 -18.58 -5.97
N LYS A 4 -14.30 -19.27 -5.09
CA LYS A 4 -14.18 -18.88 -3.66
C LYS A 4 -12.77 -18.60 -3.13
N LYS A 5 -11.74 -18.54 -3.98
CA LYS A 5 -10.34 -18.27 -3.56
C LYS A 5 -9.86 -16.82 -3.69
N LYS A 6 -10.72 -15.87 -4.09
CA LYS A 6 -10.33 -14.45 -4.31
C LYS A 6 -10.66 -13.47 -3.17
N LEU A 7 -10.98 -13.98 -1.98
CA LEU A 7 -11.29 -13.14 -0.80
C LEU A 7 -10.35 -13.44 0.38
N ARG A 8 -9.05 -13.65 0.11
CA ARG A 8 -8.05 -13.65 1.19
C ARG A 8 -7.70 -12.21 1.52
N GLY A 9 -8.02 -11.77 2.74
CA GLY A 9 -7.31 -10.65 3.37
C GLY A 9 -8.09 -9.35 3.60
N ARG A 10 -9.43 -9.33 3.50
CA ARG A 10 -10.21 -8.12 3.79
C ARG A 10 -10.27 -7.87 5.31
N LYS A 11 -9.19 -7.32 5.88
CA LYS A 11 -9.18 -6.67 7.20
C LYS A 11 -9.68 -5.24 7.02
N GLU A 12 -10.99 -5.06 6.83
CA GLU A 12 -11.61 -3.75 7.00
C GLU A 12 -11.70 -3.47 8.51
N ARG A 13 -10.61 -2.95 9.07
CA ARG A 13 -10.63 -2.25 10.36
C ARG A 13 -10.55 -0.76 10.05
N ILE A 14 -11.72 -0.17 9.88
CA ILE A 14 -11.86 1.28 9.83
C ILE A 14 -12.07 1.70 11.28
N GLU A 15 -11.00 2.12 11.92
CA GLU A 15 -11.10 2.96 13.09
C GLU A 15 -9.96 3.95 12.99
N ASN A 16 -10.26 5.13 12.45
CA ASN A 16 -9.61 6.41 12.66
C ASN A 16 -10.30 7.44 11.75
N ASP A 17 -10.41 8.66 12.26
CA ASP A 17 -10.92 9.87 11.61
C ASP A 17 -9.99 10.29 10.46
N LEU A 18 -9.88 9.43 9.45
CA LEU A 18 -9.10 9.65 8.25
C LEU A 18 -10.04 10.13 7.16
N THR A 19 -9.62 11.17 6.47
CA THR A 19 -10.34 11.75 5.32
C THR A 19 -10.59 10.64 4.28
N VAL A 20 -11.67 10.73 3.50
CA VAL A 20 -12.02 9.73 2.46
C VAL A 20 -10.84 9.49 1.50
N GLU A 21 -10.03 10.52 1.27
CA GLU A 21 -8.82 10.52 0.45
C GLU A 21 -7.71 9.67 1.08
N GLU A 22 -7.37 9.92 2.35
CA GLU A 22 -6.37 9.13 3.09
C GLU A 22 -6.76 7.65 3.18
N ARG A 23 -8.05 7.32 3.28
CA ARG A 23 -8.52 5.92 3.22
C ARG A 23 -8.23 5.28 1.86
N ARG A 24 -8.45 6.00 0.76
CA ARG A 24 -8.16 5.51 -0.60
C ARG A 24 -6.66 5.30 -0.77
N THR A 25 -5.86 6.25 -0.33
CA THR A 25 -4.39 6.21 -0.37
C THR A 25 -3.86 5.02 0.42
N LYS A 26 -4.34 4.82 1.66
CA LYS A 26 -3.98 3.64 2.48
C LYS A 26 -4.31 2.31 1.77
N TRP A 27 -5.52 2.18 1.22
CA TRP A 27 -5.93 0.99 0.47
C TRP A 27 -5.05 0.72 -0.76
N ARG A 28 -4.64 1.78 -1.47
CA ARG A 28 -3.74 1.69 -2.63
C ARG A 28 -2.36 1.21 -2.22
N ILE A 29 -1.81 1.77 -1.13
CA ILE A 29 -0.52 1.37 -0.56
C ILE A 29 -0.55 -0.08 -0.08
N GLU A 30 -1.60 -0.51 0.62
CA GLU A 30 -1.75 -1.91 1.08
C GLU A 30 -1.79 -2.91 -0.08
N ARG A 31 -2.48 -2.56 -1.19
CA ARG A 31 -2.53 -3.39 -2.40
C ARG A 31 -1.19 -3.50 -3.09
N GLU A 32 -0.45 -2.40 -3.22
CA GLU A 32 0.90 -2.41 -3.80
C GLU A 32 1.86 -3.21 -2.90
N ALA A 33 1.76 -3.04 -1.57
CA ALA A 33 2.55 -3.80 -0.62
C ALA A 33 2.32 -5.31 -0.73
N GLU A 34 1.07 -5.75 -0.86
CA GLU A 34 0.75 -7.15 -1.08
C GLU A 34 1.29 -7.67 -2.43
N ALA A 35 1.20 -6.86 -3.49
CA ALA A 35 1.73 -7.21 -4.81
C ALA A 35 3.26 -7.38 -4.78
N GLU A 36 3.98 -6.45 -4.16
CA GLU A 36 5.44 -6.51 -4.04
C GLU A 36 5.89 -7.66 -3.13
N ARG A 37 5.17 -7.93 -2.02
CA ARG A 37 5.41 -9.13 -1.18
C ARG A 37 5.20 -10.41 -1.98
N ARG A 38 4.18 -10.46 -2.83
CA ARG A 38 3.91 -11.62 -3.70
C ARG A 38 5.00 -11.83 -4.74
N LYS A 39 5.70 -10.77 -5.16
CA LYS A 39 6.90 -10.86 -6.00
C LYS A 39 8.16 -11.30 -5.22
N GLY A 40 8.05 -11.54 -3.92
CA GLY A 40 9.17 -11.96 -3.07
C GLY A 40 10.02 -10.81 -2.53
N LYS A 41 9.57 -9.55 -2.67
CA LYS A 41 10.31 -8.39 -2.15
C LYS A 41 10.00 -8.15 -0.68
N THR A 42 10.98 -7.61 0.04
CA THR A 42 10.77 -7.17 1.42
C THR A 42 9.99 -5.87 1.43
N VAL A 43 8.80 -5.89 2.03
CA VAL A 43 7.94 -4.71 2.11
C VAL A 43 7.66 -4.33 3.57
N GLN A 44 8.01 -3.10 3.93
CA GLN A 44 7.63 -2.49 5.21
C GLN A 44 6.65 -1.34 4.96
N MET A 45 5.59 -1.29 5.75
CA MET A 45 4.56 -0.26 5.64
C MET A 45 4.72 0.72 6.80
N GLU A 46 4.79 2.01 6.49
CA GLU A 46 4.77 3.12 7.43
C GLU A 46 3.58 4.04 7.10
N TYR A 47 3.24 5.01 7.97
CA TYR A 47 2.14 5.94 7.73
C TYR A 47 2.29 6.68 6.39
N MET A 48 1.37 6.39 5.45
CA MET A 48 1.36 6.86 4.05
C MET A 48 2.63 6.59 3.23
N LYS A 49 3.48 5.65 3.66
CA LYS A 49 4.75 5.32 2.98
C LYS A 49 4.93 3.80 2.91
N ILE A 50 5.63 3.36 1.88
CA ILE A 50 5.99 1.96 1.68
C ILE A 50 7.49 1.86 1.40
N TRP A 51 8.15 0.97 2.12
CA TRP A 51 9.52 0.58 1.83
C TRP A 51 9.49 -0.72 1.07
N VAL A 52 10.03 -0.73 -0.15
CA VAL A 52 10.15 -1.91 -0.98
C VAL A 52 11.62 -2.15 -1.24
N ASP A 53 12.15 -3.28 -0.76
CA ASP A 53 13.54 -3.67 -0.98
C ASP A 53 14.56 -2.59 -0.56
N GLY A 54 14.27 -1.91 0.56
CA GLY A 54 15.10 -0.80 1.06
C GLY A 54 14.89 0.54 0.35
N ARG A 55 14.04 0.63 -0.67
CA ARG A 55 13.64 1.90 -1.31
C ARG A 55 12.36 2.44 -0.70
N MET A 56 12.40 3.69 -0.25
CA MET A 56 11.20 4.38 0.22
C MET A 56 10.41 4.90 -0.98
N GLN A 57 9.14 4.52 -1.02
CA GLN A 57 8.15 5.10 -1.92
C GLN A 57 7.04 5.74 -1.08
N ARG A 58 6.61 6.92 -1.51
CA ARG A 58 5.50 7.66 -0.92
C ARG A 58 4.44 7.85 -1.98
N TRP A 59 3.18 7.68 -1.63
CA TRP A 59 2.10 8.05 -2.53
C TRP A 59 1.91 9.58 -2.46
N ASP A 60 2.02 10.26 -3.60
CA ASP A 60 1.70 11.66 -3.73
C ASP A 60 0.24 11.80 -4.21
N GLU A 61 -0.62 12.38 -3.37
CA GLU A 61 -2.04 12.54 -3.67
C GLU A 61 -2.30 13.66 -4.69
N VAL A 62 -1.41 14.66 -4.79
CA VAL A 62 -1.56 15.81 -5.69
C VAL A 62 -1.22 15.42 -7.12
N GLU A 63 -0.12 14.68 -7.30
CA GLU A 63 0.32 14.20 -8.60
C GLU A 63 -0.26 12.83 -8.97
N GLU A 64 -0.99 12.18 -8.06
CA GLU A 64 -1.48 10.81 -8.17
C GLU A 64 -0.38 9.81 -8.61
N ARG A 65 0.83 9.98 -8.06
CA ARG A 65 2.03 9.23 -8.48
C ARG A 65 2.82 8.72 -7.29
N TRP A 66 3.56 7.64 -7.51
CA TRP A 66 4.54 7.15 -6.56
C TRP A 66 5.79 8.03 -6.63
N TRP A 67 6.12 8.65 -5.50
CA TRP A 67 7.35 9.36 -5.29
C TRP A 67 8.39 8.41 -4.69
N GLU A 68 9.43 8.10 -5.45
CA GLU A 68 10.54 7.29 -4.99
C GLU A 68 11.63 8.19 -4.40
N TRP A 69 11.99 7.99 -3.14
CA TRP A 69 13.16 8.65 -2.59
C TRP A 69 14.40 7.86 -2.98
N LYS A 70 15.22 8.45 -3.85
CA LYS A 70 16.59 8.02 -4.10
C LYS A 70 17.48 8.76 -3.10
N GLY A 71 17.88 8.07 -2.04
CA GLY A 71 18.95 8.56 -1.18
C GLY A 71 20.18 8.87 -2.05
N ASN A 72 20.69 10.08 -1.90
CA ASN A 72 21.91 10.55 -2.55
C ASN A 72 23.15 9.91 -1.91
#